data_AF-A0A699WSL6-F1
#
_entry.id   AF-A0A699WSL6-F1
#
_cell.length_a   1.000
_cell.length_b   1.000
_cell.length_c   1.000
_cell.angle_alpha   90.00
_cell.angle_beta   90.00
_cell.angle_gamma   90.00
#
_symmetry.space_group_name_H-M   'P 1'
#
loop_
_entity.id
_entity.type
_entity.pdbx_description
1 polymer ?
#
loop_
_entity_poly.entity_id
_entity_poly.type
_entity_poly.pdbx_seq_one_letter_code
_entity_poly.pdbx_strand_id
1 'polypeptide(L)' 'VYVNDQFLNWDPVHRIKVRIVSARAYHSLFMHNMCIRPTAEELEDFGTPDFTIYNAGMFPCNRYTHYM' A
#
# COMPACT_ATOMS: atom_id res chain seq x y z
N VAL A 1 13.31 -3.28 1.57
CA VAL A 1 11.92 -3.06 1.10
C VAL A 1 11.08 -2.69 2.31
N TYR A 2 10.17 -1.73 2.18
CA TYR A 2 9.26 -1.32 3.24
C TYR A 2 7.85 -1.77 2.87
N VAL A 3 7.17 -2.41 3.81
CA VAL A 3 5.80 -2.89 3.64
C VAL A 3 4.94 -2.32 4.75
N ASN A 4 3.78 -1.77 4.40
CA ASN A 4 2.76 -1.41 5.37
C ASN A 4 1.37 -1.75 4.83
N ASP A 5 0.52 -2.21 5.74
CA ASP A 5 -0.88 -2.55 5.50
C ASP A 5 -1.73 -1.48 6.16
N GLN A 6 -2.63 -0.88 5.38
CA GLN A 6 -3.38 0.31 5.77
C GLN A 6 -4.80 0.25 5.20
N PHE A 7 -5.71 1.06 5.75
CA PHE A 7 -7.06 1.23 5.22
C PHE A 7 -7.19 2.54 4.43
N LEU A 8 -7.97 2.49 3.36
CA LEU A 8 -8.55 3.65 2.69
C LEU A 8 -10.06 3.68 2.92
N ASN A 9 -10.65 4.88 2.83
CA ASN A 9 -12.04 5.19 3.16
C ASN A 9 -12.36 5.13 4.66
N TRP A 10 -12.98 6.18 5.19
CA TRP A 10 -13.30 6.28 6.62
C TRP A 10 -14.55 5.49 7.02
N ASP A 11 -15.46 5.22 6.09
CA ASP A 11 -16.64 4.40 6.37
C ASP A 11 -16.23 2.93 6.63
N PRO A 12 -16.44 2.38 7.85
CA PRO A 12 -16.03 1.03 8.20
C PRO A 12 -16.59 -0.07 7.29
N VAL A 13 -17.79 0.13 6.73
CA VAL A 13 -18.44 -0.87 5.86
C VAL A 13 -17.80 -0.91 4.47
N HIS A 14 -17.22 0.22 4.04
CA HIS A 14 -16.65 0.40 2.71
C HIS A 14 -15.13 0.67 2.76
N ARG A 15 -14.46 0.24 3.83
CA ARG A 15 -13.00 0.28 3.95
C ARG A 15 -12.36 -0.62 2.90
N ILE A 16 -11.25 -0.15 2.35
CA ILE A 16 -10.44 -0.90 1.39
C ILE A 16 -9.10 -1.22 2.05
N LYS A 17 -8.75 -2.50 2.10
CA LYS A 17 -7.45 -2.97 2.57
C LYS A 17 -6.40 -2.76 1.49
N VAL A 18 -5.39 -1.95 1.79
CA VAL A 18 -4.29 -1.68 0.86
C VAL A 18 -2.97 -2.10 1.46
N ARG A 19 -2.23 -2.93 0.72
CA ARG A 19 -0.83 -3.24 1.01
C ARG A 19 0.07 -2.36 0.17
N ILE A 20 0.96 -1.60 0.81
CA ILE A 20 1.94 -0.77 0.13
C ILE A 20 3.31 -1.41 0.26
N VAL A 21 3.91 -1.76 -0.87
CA VAL A 21 5.29 -2.23 -0.97
C VAL A 21 6.11 -1.13 -1.63
N SER A 22 7.07 -0.54 -0.91
CA SER A 22 7.86 0.57 -1.43
C SER A 22 9.37 0.37 -1.28
N ALA A 23 10.12 0.89 -2.25
CA ALA A 23 11.58 0.84 -2.25
C ALA A 23 12.24 1.92 -1.37
N ARG A 24 11.54 3.04 -1.09
CA ARG A 24 12.08 4.21 -0.38
C ARG A 24 11.34 4.44 0.94
N ALA A 25 12.10 4.64 2.01
CA ALA A 25 11.54 4.80 3.37
C ALA A 25 10.50 5.91 3.47
N TYR A 26 10.77 7.08 2.86
CA TYR A 26 9.85 8.22 2.94
C TYR A 26 8.51 7.99 2.24
N HIS A 27 8.46 7.14 1.19
CA HIS A 27 7.19 6.75 0.57
C HIS A 27 6.37 5.87 1.50
N SER A 28 7.01 4.97 2.24
CA SER A 28 6.34 4.18 3.29
C SER A 28 5.76 5.09 4.37
N LEU A 29 6.56 6.04 4.87
CA LEU A 29 6.12 7.01 5.90
C LEU A 29 4.99 7.91 5.39
N PHE A 30 5.06 8.36 4.13
CA PHE A 30 4.01 9.14 3.50
C PHE A 30 2.68 8.38 3.52
N MET A 31 2.68 7.10 3.10
CA MET A 31 1.47 6.28 3.11
C MET A 31 0.99 5.98 4.53
N HIS A 32 1.91 5.84 5.49
CA HIS A 32 1.57 5.68 6.90
C HIS A 32 0.81 6.89 7.48
N ASN A 33 1.16 8.10 7.02
CA ASN A 33 0.53 9.35 7.44
C ASN A 33 -0.78 9.64 6.70
N MET A 34 -0.85 9.29 5.40
CA MET A 34 -2.00 9.60 4.55
C MET A 34 -3.17 8.62 4.70
N CYS A 35 -2.88 7.35 4.99
CA CYS A 35 -3.90 6.31 5.10
C CYS A 35 -4.39 6.17 6.55
N ILE A 36 -5.50 5.45 6.73
CA ILE A 36 -6.01 5.11 8.05
C ILE A 36 -5.17 3.96 8.61
N ARG A 37 -4.64 4.16 9.82
CA ARG A 37 -3.83 3.16 10.51
C ARG A 37 -4.72 2.08 11.12
N PRO A 38 -4.46 0.79 10.86
CA PRO A 38 -5.08 -0.30 11.58
C PRO A 38 -4.69 -0.27 13.07
N THR A 39 -5.55 -0.84 13.91
CA THR A 39 -5.13 -1.28 15.25
C THR A 39 -4.20 -2.49 15.15
N ALA A 40 -3.54 -2.86 16.26
CA ALA A 40 -2.70 -4.05 16.29
C ALA A 40 -3.51 -5.33 15.96
N GLU A 41 -4.73 -5.44 16.49
CA GLU A 41 -5.65 -6.55 16.23
C GLU A 41 -6.09 -6.58 14.75
N GLU A 42 -6.50 -5.44 14.19
CA GLU A 42 -6.87 -5.34 12.77
C GLU A 42 -5.70 -5.69 11.84
N LEU A 43 -4.45 -5.46 12.27
CA LEU A 43 -3.25 -5.80 11.52
C LEU A 43 -2.95 -7.31 11.58
N GLU A 44 -3.14 -7.95 12.74
CA GLU A 44 -3.03 -9.41 12.89
C GLU A 44 -4.07 -10.13 12.01
N ASP A 45 -5.29 -9.58 11.94
CA ASP A 45 -6.41 -10.12 11.16
C ASP A 45 -6.51 -9.55 9.73
N PHE A 46 -5.51 -8.79 9.26
CA PHE A 46 -5.60 -8.05 8.00
C PHE A 46 -5.86 -8.94 6.77
N GLY A 47 -5.26 -10.14 6.77
CA GLY A 47 -5.43 -11.14 5.72
C GLY A 47 -4.93 -10.69 4.34
N THR A 48 -5.69 -11.02 3.29
CA THR A 48 -5.37 -10.62 1.91
C THR A 48 -5.81 -9.18 1.66
N PRO A 49 -4.93 -8.31 1.10
CA PRO A 49 -5.32 -6.95 0.73
C PRO A 49 -6.26 -6.96 -0.48
N ASP A 50 -7.19 -6.01 -0.53
CA ASP A 50 -8.06 -5.80 -1.69
C ASP A 50 -7.27 -5.19 -2.86
N PHE A 51 -6.25 -4.37 -2.52
CA PHE A 51 -5.37 -3.77 -3.50
C PHE A 51 -3.92 -3.75 -3.01
N THR A 52 -2.97 -4.00 -3.91
CA THR A 52 -1.53 -3.93 -3.59
C THR A 52 -0.84 -2.89 -4.47
N ILE A 53 -0.13 -1.96 -3.83
CA ILE A 53 0.66 -0.93 -4.51
C ILE A 53 2.13 -1.34 -4.49
N TYR A 54 2.69 -1.56 -5.69
CA TYR A 54 4.13 -1.76 -5.88
C TYR A 54 4.79 -0.44 -6.27
N ASN A 55 5.29 0.31 -5.28
CA ASN A 55 5.98 1.56 -5.51
C ASN A 55 7.47 1.31 -5.83
N ALA A 56 7.71 1.05 -7.12
CA ALA A 56 9.02 0.90 -7.73
C ALA A 56 9.43 2.16 -8.53
N GLY A 57 8.92 3.35 -8.20
CA GLY A 57 9.08 4.57 -9.00
C GLY A 57 10.52 5.07 -9.20
N MET A 58 11.49 4.51 -8.47
CA MET A 58 12.92 4.73 -8.73
C MET A 58 13.39 4.07 -10.04
N PHE A 59 12.75 2.98 -10.44
CA PHE A 59 13.08 2.24 -11.64
C PHE A 59 12.20 2.73 -12.80
N PRO A 60 12.79 3.26 -13.89
CA PRO A 60 12.03 3.72 -15.03
C PRO A 60 11.39 2.54 -15.76
N CYS A 61 10.19 2.74 -16.30
CA CYS A 61 9.56 1.75 -17.16
C CYS A 61 10.41 1.51 -18.43
N ASN A 62 10.52 0.26 -18.86
CA ASN A 62 11.21 -0.08 -20.10
C ASN A 62 10.41 0.47 -21.30
N ARG A 63 11.03 1.35 -22.08
CA ARG A 63 10.42 2.00 -23.25
C ARG A 63 10.05 1.04 -24.39
N TYR A 64 10.69 -0.12 -24.45
CA TYR A 64 10.43 -1.15 -25.46
C TYR A 64 9.40 -2.18 -25.01
N THR A 65 8.75 -1.96 -23.85
CA THR A 65 7.63 -2.79 -23.44
C THR A 65 6.47 -2.48 -24.38
N HIS A 66 6.24 -3.35 -25.36
CA HIS A 66 5.01 -3.31 -26.15
C HIS A 66 3.81 -3.54 -25.22
N TYR A 67 2.73 -2.81 -25.44
CA TYR A 67 1.56 -2.84 -24.56
C TYR A 67 1.02 -4.27 -24.35
N MET A 68 0.51 -4.47 -23.14
CA MET A 68 -0.28 -5.62 -22.69
C MET A 68 -1.62 -5.70 -23.42
#